data_AF-A0A7R9UJ39-F1
#
_entry.id   AF-A0A7R9UJ39-F1
#
_cell.length_a   1.000
_cell.length_b   1.000
_cell.length_c   1.000
_cell.angle_alpha   90.00
_cell.angle_beta   90.00
_cell.angle_gamma   90.00
#
_symmetry.space_group_name_H-M   'P 1'
#
loop_
_entity.id
_entity.type
_entity.pdbx_description
1 polymer ?
#
loop_
_entity_poly.entity_id
_entity_poly.type
_entity_poly.pdbx_seq_one_letter_code
_entity_poly.pdbx_strand_id
1 'polypeptide(L)'
;LAFAPFFDAIPPMGSADLSTPDFFSDEELRELQWPPLEAEVAARASALRAAANAGGFDPAELNWARWVVLSRVLTVQDALPTAPARKLLIPLVDMCNHHLSRANAIPSGRVGGRLNVLAARDIARGEQVLIQYGGGALSNDRLLAEYGFIDGSPPALELDVLMLARALR
;
A
#
# COMPACT_ATOMS: atom_id res chain seq x y z
N LEU A 1 -11.14 6.80 -22.24
CA LEU A 1 -9.86 6.06 -22.04
C LEU A 1 -10.20 4.64 -21.60
N ALA A 2 -9.44 3.63 -22.03
CA ALA A 2 -9.76 2.21 -21.76
C ALA A 2 -9.87 1.84 -20.27
N PHE A 3 -9.27 2.63 -19.38
CA PHE A 3 -9.24 2.41 -17.93
C PHE A 3 -10.11 3.40 -17.13
N ALA A 4 -11.01 4.17 -17.77
CA ALA A 4 -11.85 5.11 -17.03
C ALA A 4 -12.65 4.45 -15.88
N PRO A 5 -13.29 3.28 -16.04
CA PRO A 5 -14.02 2.64 -14.95
C PRO A 5 -13.14 2.24 -13.75
N PHE A 6 -11.85 1.99 -13.97
CA PHE A 6 -10.91 1.71 -12.89
C PHE A 6 -10.65 2.96 -12.05
N PHE A 7 -10.38 4.10 -12.70
CA PHE A 7 -10.16 5.36 -12.00
C PHE A 7 -11.43 5.89 -11.33
N ASP A 8 -12.61 5.62 -11.89
CA ASP A 8 -13.90 5.95 -11.27
C ASP A 8 -14.15 5.17 -9.97
N ALA A 9 -13.48 4.03 -9.79
CA ALA A 9 -13.58 3.19 -8.58
C ALA A 9 -12.51 3.51 -7.53
N ILE A 10 -11.51 4.34 -7.85
CA ILE A 10 -10.46 4.74 -6.92
C ILE A 10 -10.94 5.96 -6.11
N PRO A 11 -10.60 6.05 -4.81
CA PRO A 11 -10.97 7.20 -4.01
C PRO A 11 -10.45 8.52 -4.63
N PRO A 12 -11.33 9.51 -4.81
CA PRO A 12 -10.95 10.76 -5.44
C PRO A 12 -10.02 11.57 -4.54
N MET A 13 -9.30 12.50 -5.15
CA MET A 13 -8.49 13.48 -4.42
C MET A 13 -9.34 14.20 -3.37
N GLY A 14 -8.80 14.36 -2.16
CA GLY A 14 -9.48 14.99 -1.04
C GLY A 14 -10.55 14.13 -0.35
N SER A 15 -10.72 12.86 -0.74
CA SER A 15 -11.58 11.93 0.01
C SER A 15 -10.98 11.59 1.39
N ALA A 16 -11.83 11.22 2.33
CA ALA A 16 -11.40 10.78 3.66
C ALA A 16 -10.62 9.45 3.66
N ASP A 17 -10.60 8.74 2.53
CA ASP A 17 -9.86 7.48 2.37
C ASP A 17 -8.35 7.70 2.16
N LEU A 18 -7.91 8.96 1.96
CA LEU A 18 -6.49 9.32 1.84
C LEU A 18 -5.85 9.35 3.24
N SER A 19 -5.73 8.18 3.86
CA SER A 19 -5.36 8.01 5.27
C SER A 19 -3.87 7.76 5.52
N THR A 20 -2.99 7.94 4.52
CA THR A 20 -1.55 7.86 4.76
C THR A 20 -1.05 9.16 5.41
N PRO A 21 0.04 9.09 6.20
CA PRO A 21 0.65 10.27 6.82
C PRO A 21 1.06 11.41 5.87
N ASP A 22 1.14 11.14 4.55
CA ASP A 22 1.36 12.15 3.52
C ASP A 22 0.23 13.20 3.41
N PHE A 23 -0.92 12.92 4.02
CA PHE A 23 -2.10 13.80 4.04
C PHE A 23 -2.42 14.33 5.44
N PHE A 24 -1.62 13.98 6.45
CA PHE A 24 -1.81 14.45 7.81
C PHE A 24 -1.32 15.89 7.96
N SER A 25 -1.95 16.63 8.84
CA SER A 25 -1.41 17.88 9.37
C SER A 25 -0.15 17.63 10.21
N ASP A 26 0.64 18.69 10.42
CA ASP A 26 1.82 18.63 11.30
C ASP A 26 1.46 18.27 12.74
N GLU A 27 0.22 18.52 13.18
CA GLU A 27 -0.27 18.11 14.49
C GLU A 27 -0.53 16.60 14.53
N GLU A 28 -1.35 16.07 13.61
CA GLU A 28 -1.64 14.63 13.49
C GLU A 28 -0.37 13.80 13.30
N LEU A 29 0.60 14.30 12.52
CA LEU A 29 1.86 13.62 12.30
C LEU A 29 2.69 13.50 13.59
N ARG A 30 2.69 14.53 14.44
CA ARG A 30 3.35 14.51 15.75
C ARG A 30 2.65 13.60 16.75
N GLU A 31 1.33 13.43 16.63
CA GLU A 31 0.56 12.50 17.48
C GLU A 31 0.93 11.03 17.23
N LEU A 32 1.53 10.69 16.09
CA LEU A 32 2.07 9.35 15.86
C LEU A 32 3.21 9.01 16.83
N GLN A 33 3.89 10.02 17.39
CA GLN A 33 5.02 9.86 18.31
C GLN A 33 6.10 8.90 17.77
N TRP A 34 6.32 8.95 16.45
CA TRP A 34 7.23 8.06 15.75
C TRP A 34 8.16 8.86 14.82
N PRO A 35 9.22 9.49 15.39
CA PRO A 35 10.10 10.40 14.65
C PRO A 35 10.68 9.87 13.33
N PRO A 36 11.01 8.56 13.18
CA PRO A 36 11.47 8.03 11.90
C PRO A 36 10.47 8.23 10.76
N LEU A 37 9.17 8.04 11.02
CA LEU A 37 8.13 8.22 10.02
C LEU A 37 7.85 9.70 9.76
N GLU A 38 7.90 10.55 10.79
CA GLU A 38 7.78 12.01 10.62
C GLU A 38 8.87 12.55 9.68
N ALA A 39 10.13 12.14 9.90
CA ALA A 39 11.26 12.52 9.07
C ALA A 39 11.12 12.00 7.63
N GLU A 40 10.62 10.78 7.46
CA GLU A 40 10.37 10.19 6.15
C GLU A 40 9.28 10.94 5.36
N VAL A 41 8.17 11.28 6.01
CA VAL A 41 7.07 12.05 5.42
C VAL A 41 7.56 13.43 5.02
N ALA A 42 8.33 14.13 5.87
CA ALA A 42 8.89 15.44 5.55
C ALA A 42 9.85 15.40 4.35
N ALA A 43 10.77 14.42 4.33
CA ALA A 43 11.72 14.25 3.22
C ALA A 43 11.00 13.97 1.89
N ARG A 44 9.97 13.11 1.94
CA ARG A 44 9.13 12.75 0.80
C ARG A 44 8.28 13.92 0.30
N ALA A 45 7.70 14.73 1.19
CA ALA A 45 6.98 15.95 0.82
C ALA A 45 7.89 16.95 0.09
N SER A 46 9.14 17.10 0.55
CA SER A 46 10.15 17.92 -0.12
C SER A 46 10.47 17.40 -1.52
N ALA A 47 10.74 16.10 -1.65
CA ALA A 47 11.03 15.46 -2.93
C ALA A 47 9.83 15.55 -3.90
N LEU A 48 8.61 15.40 -3.40
CA LEU A 48 7.39 15.50 -4.20
C LEU A 48 7.18 16.91 -4.76
N ARG A 49 7.39 17.95 -3.94
CA ARG A 49 7.32 19.35 -4.42
C ARG A 49 8.37 19.63 -5.49
N ALA A 50 9.59 19.12 -5.31
CA ALA A 50 10.64 19.26 -6.32
C ALA A 50 10.26 18.56 -7.64
N ALA A 51 9.71 17.35 -7.57
CA ALA A 51 9.25 16.60 -8.74
C ALA A 51 8.05 17.26 -9.43
N ALA A 52 7.07 17.76 -8.66
CA ALA A 52 5.93 18.50 -9.17
C ALA A 52 6.38 19.75 -9.95
N ASN A 53 7.30 20.53 -9.37
CA ASN A 53 7.86 21.72 -10.03
C ASN A 53 8.62 21.37 -11.31
N ALA A 54 9.45 20.32 -11.28
CA ALA A 54 10.23 19.90 -12.44
C ALA A 54 9.34 19.35 -13.58
N GLY A 55 8.23 18.70 -13.23
CA GLY A 55 7.28 18.13 -14.20
C GLY A 55 6.16 19.07 -14.63
N GLY A 56 5.99 20.22 -13.97
CA GLY A 56 4.87 21.14 -14.21
C GLY A 56 3.52 20.58 -13.76
N PHE A 57 3.50 19.77 -12.69
CA PHE A 57 2.29 19.19 -12.12
C PHE A 57 1.84 19.96 -10.88
N ASP A 58 0.54 19.92 -10.57
CA ASP A 58 0.06 20.35 -9.26
C ASP A 58 0.57 19.40 -8.17
N PRO A 59 1.17 19.91 -7.07
CA PRO A 59 1.67 19.06 -6.00
C PRO A 59 0.59 18.18 -5.36
N ALA A 60 -0.67 18.65 -5.25
CA ALA A 60 -1.72 17.84 -4.64
C ALA A 60 -2.14 16.68 -5.57
N GLU A 61 -2.29 16.94 -6.87
CA GLU A 61 -2.52 15.90 -7.88
C GLU A 61 -1.40 14.86 -7.91
N LEU A 62 -0.14 15.29 -7.87
CA LEU A 62 1.01 14.35 -7.84
C LEU A 62 1.03 13.52 -6.55
N ASN A 63 0.68 14.11 -5.40
CA ASN A 63 0.60 13.38 -4.14
C ASN A 63 -0.53 12.35 -4.15
N TRP A 64 -1.71 12.71 -4.67
CA TRP A 64 -2.81 11.77 -4.88
C TRP A 64 -2.40 10.63 -5.82
N ALA A 65 -1.81 10.93 -6.98
CA ALA A 65 -1.37 9.91 -7.93
C ALA A 65 -0.34 8.95 -7.32
N ARG A 66 0.61 9.50 -6.54
CA ARG A 66 1.58 8.69 -5.79
C ARG A 66 0.90 7.79 -4.76
N TRP A 67 -0.07 8.32 -4.02
CA TRP A 67 -0.85 7.54 -3.05
C TRP A 67 -1.60 6.40 -3.73
N VAL A 68 -2.27 6.66 -4.86
CA VAL A 68 -2.94 5.62 -5.65
C VAL A 68 -1.96 4.52 -6.03
N VAL A 69 -0.76 4.87 -6.49
CA VAL A 69 0.27 3.87 -6.83
C VAL A 69 0.71 3.08 -5.61
N LEU A 70 1.13 3.73 -4.53
CA LEU A 70 1.73 3.01 -3.39
C LEU A 70 0.76 2.10 -2.65
N SER A 71 -0.47 2.56 -2.47
CA SER A 71 -1.49 1.80 -1.74
C SER A 71 -2.06 0.61 -2.52
N ARG A 72 -1.84 0.52 -3.84
CA ARG A 72 -2.52 -0.46 -4.73
C ARG A 72 -1.59 -1.21 -5.68
N VAL A 73 -0.32 -0.82 -5.80
CA VAL A 73 0.59 -1.47 -6.75
C VAL A 73 0.99 -2.87 -6.32
N LEU A 74 0.85 -3.83 -7.23
CA LEU A 74 1.35 -5.19 -7.03
C LEU A 74 2.72 -5.35 -7.69
N THR A 75 3.64 -5.98 -6.98
CA THR A 75 4.90 -6.49 -7.54
C THR A 75 4.63 -7.86 -8.15
N VAL A 76 4.53 -7.93 -9.47
CA VAL A 76 4.22 -9.16 -10.21
C VAL A 76 5.50 -9.78 -10.74
N GLN A 77 5.78 -11.01 -10.31
CA GLN A 77 6.84 -11.84 -10.88
C GLN A 77 6.33 -12.51 -12.17
N ASP A 78 7.19 -12.57 -13.19
CA ASP A 78 6.88 -13.31 -14.42
C ASP A 78 7.13 -14.82 -14.23
N ALA A 79 6.69 -15.63 -15.18
CA ALA A 79 6.86 -17.09 -15.13
C ALA A 79 8.34 -17.51 -15.18
N LEU A 80 9.20 -16.68 -15.76
CA LEU A 80 10.65 -16.87 -15.77
C LEU A 80 11.26 -16.18 -14.54
N PRO A 81 11.90 -16.91 -13.61
CA PRO A 81 12.48 -16.32 -12.39
C PRO A 81 13.56 -15.26 -12.62
N THR A 82 14.14 -15.23 -13.83
CA THR A 82 15.18 -14.28 -14.24
C THR A 82 14.61 -12.97 -14.83
N ALA A 83 13.30 -12.93 -15.12
CA ALA A 83 12.68 -11.71 -15.61
C ALA A 83 12.51 -10.70 -14.46
N PRO A 84 12.71 -9.39 -14.72
CA PRO A 84 12.49 -8.39 -13.69
C PRO A 84 11.02 -8.35 -13.28
N ALA A 85 10.78 -8.23 -11.98
CA ALA A 85 9.45 -8.01 -11.44
C ALA A 85 8.86 -6.70 -11.98
N ARG A 86 7.54 -6.67 -12.17
CA ARG A 86 6.82 -5.50 -12.67
C ARG A 86 5.93 -4.92 -11.59
N LYS A 87 5.87 -3.59 -11.51
CA LYS A 87 4.94 -2.84 -10.66
C LYS A 87 3.70 -2.54 -11.49
N LEU A 88 2.55 -3.10 -11.12
CA LEU A 88 1.30 -2.99 -11.89
C LEU A 88 0.14 -2.56 -10.98
N LEU A 89 -0.71 -1.67 -11.48
CA LEU A 89 -2.07 -1.50 -10.98
C LEU A 89 -2.96 -2.54 -11.67
N ILE A 90 -3.63 -3.37 -10.88
CA ILE A 90 -4.41 -4.51 -11.39
C ILE A 90 -5.84 -4.35 -10.91
N PRO A 91 -6.75 -3.84 -11.77
CA PRO A 91 -8.14 -3.63 -11.41
C PRO A 91 -8.76 -4.88 -10.78
N LEU A 92 -9.63 -4.68 -9.80
CA LEU A 92 -10.31 -5.70 -8.98
C LEU A 92 -9.41 -6.43 -7.97
N VAL A 93 -8.16 -6.73 -8.32
CA VAL A 93 -7.23 -7.38 -7.37
C VAL A 93 -6.83 -6.42 -6.26
N ASP A 94 -6.65 -5.14 -6.60
CA ASP A 94 -6.33 -4.07 -5.66
C ASP A 94 -7.49 -3.68 -4.71
N MET A 95 -8.68 -4.26 -4.90
CA MET A 95 -9.81 -4.14 -3.99
C MET A 95 -9.78 -5.17 -2.85
N CYS A 96 -8.90 -6.17 -2.93
CA CYS A 96 -8.76 -7.18 -1.87
C CYS A 96 -7.96 -6.60 -0.71
N ASN A 97 -8.57 -6.53 0.48
CA ASN A 97 -7.91 -6.01 1.67
C ASN A 97 -6.80 -6.93 2.21
N HIS A 98 -5.92 -6.33 2.99
CA HIS A 98 -4.85 -7.01 3.71
C HIS A 98 -5.34 -7.71 4.97
N HIS A 99 -4.75 -8.88 5.28
CA HIS A 99 -4.67 -9.35 6.65
C HIS A 99 -3.53 -10.35 6.81
N LEU A 100 -2.64 -10.19 7.79
CA LEU A 100 -1.48 -11.07 7.93
C LEU A 100 -1.86 -12.52 8.27
N SER A 101 -2.75 -12.74 9.24
CA SER A 101 -3.13 -14.09 9.69
C SER A 101 -4.43 -14.66 9.08
N ARG A 102 -5.29 -13.84 8.48
CA ARG A 102 -6.60 -14.25 7.93
C ARG A 102 -6.66 -14.24 6.41
N ALA A 103 -5.57 -13.92 5.72
CA ALA A 103 -5.51 -14.02 4.26
C ALA A 103 -6.01 -15.40 3.81
N ASN A 104 -7.03 -15.39 2.97
CA ASN A 104 -7.71 -16.58 2.47
C ASN A 104 -7.60 -16.71 0.94
N ALA A 105 -6.86 -15.81 0.31
CA ALA A 105 -6.51 -15.86 -1.10
C ALA A 105 -5.06 -15.44 -1.38
N ILE A 106 -4.50 -15.98 -2.46
CA ILE A 106 -3.10 -15.80 -2.85
C ILE A 106 -3.05 -15.28 -4.29
N PRO A 107 -2.57 -14.05 -4.52
CA PRO A 107 -2.24 -13.58 -5.86
C PRO A 107 -1.13 -14.45 -6.47
N SER A 108 -1.35 -14.94 -7.69
CA SER A 108 -0.33 -15.65 -8.45
C SER A 108 0.69 -14.68 -9.03
N GLY A 109 1.84 -15.21 -9.46
CA GLY A 109 2.65 -14.53 -10.49
C GLY A 109 1.89 -14.43 -11.82
N ARG A 110 2.55 -13.87 -12.84
CA ARG A 110 1.98 -13.84 -14.19
C ARG A 110 2.06 -15.24 -14.81
N VAL A 111 0.91 -15.86 -15.07
CA VAL A 111 0.79 -17.18 -15.69
C VAL A 111 -0.05 -17.05 -16.97
N GLY A 112 0.52 -17.41 -18.11
CA GLY A 112 -0.19 -17.33 -19.40
C GLY A 112 -0.68 -15.91 -19.75
N GLY A 113 0.08 -14.89 -19.33
CA GLY A 113 -0.27 -13.49 -19.55
C GLY A 113 -1.29 -12.92 -18.55
N ARG A 114 -1.77 -13.71 -17.58
CA ARG A 114 -2.79 -13.32 -16.59
C ARG A 114 -2.23 -13.36 -15.17
N LEU A 115 -2.86 -12.63 -14.27
CA LEU A 115 -2.67 -12.79 -12.83
C LEU A 115 -3.98 -13.37 -12.25
N ASN A 116 -3.86 -14.39 -11.42
CA ASN A 116 -4.98 -15.05 -10.79
C ASN A 116 -4.96 -14.75 -9.28
N VAL A 117 -6.13 -14.76 -8.65
CA VAL A 117 -6.25 -14.74 -7.19
C VAL A 117 -6.85 -16.09 -6.81
N LEU A 118 -6.04 -16.94 -6.18
CA LEU A 118 -6.39 -18.31 -5.85
C LEU A 118 -6.91 -18.38 -4.42
N ALA A 119 -8.08 -18.96 -4.20
CA ALA A 119 -8.55 -19.24 -2.86
C ALA A 119 -7.59 -20.23 -2.17
N ALA A 120 -7.13 -19.91 -0.97
CA ALA A 120 -6.25 -20.76 -0.16
C ALA A 120 -7.03 -21.83 0.63
N ARG A 121 -8.35 -21.64 0.74
CA ARG A 121 -9.32 -22.55 1.35
C ARG A 121 -10.72 -22.21 0.83
N ASP A 122 -11.72 -22.99 1.23
CA ASP A 122 -13.11 -22.61 1.03
C ASP A 122 -13.41 -21.27 1.73
N ILE A 123 -14.08 -20.36 1.00
CA ILE A 123 -14.48 -19.03 1.46
C ILE A 123 -16.01 -19.01 1.48
N ALA A 124 -16.60 -18.75 2.65
CA ALA A 124 -18.04 -18.79 2.82
C ALA A 124 -18.73 -17.61 2.10
N ARG A 125 -20.01 -17.77 1.73
CA ARG A 125 -20.80 -16.66 1.20
C ARG A 125 -20.86 -15.52 2.23
N GLY A 126 -20.47 -14.32 1.82
CA GLY A 126 -20.43 -13.14 2.69
C GLY A 126 -19.13 -13.00 3.49
N GLU A 127 -18.22 -13.98 3.40
CA GLU A 127 -16.87 -13.83 3.92
C GLU A 127 -16.03 -12.97 2.96
N GLN A 128 -15.25 -12.05 3.52
CA GLN A 128 -14.37 -11.19 2.75
C GLN A 128 -13.18 -11.99 2.17
N VAL A 129 -12.84 -11.72 0.91
CA VAL A 129 -11.61 -12.21 0.31
C VAL A 129 -10.45 -11.31 0.74
N LEU A 130 -9.46 -11.90 1.40
CA LEU A 130 -8.31 -11.22 1.98
C LEU A 130 -7.02 -11.78 1.37
N ILE A 131 -6.11 -10.88 1.03
CA ILE A 131 -4.76 -11.23 0.55
C ILE A 131 -3.71 -10.71 1.53
N GLN A 132 -2.47 -11.16 1.37
CA GLN A 132 -1.32 -10.58 2.07
C GLN A 132 -0.60 -9.59 1.15
N TYR A 133 -0.26 -8.42 1.68
CA TYR A 133 0.47 -7.37 0.95
C TYR A 133 1.99 -7.57 1.14
N GLY A 134 2.79 -6.99 0.25
CA GLY A 134 4.25 -6.92 0.42
C GLY A 134 5.05 -8.21 0.17
N GLY A 135 4.40 -9.34 -0.19
CA GLY A 135 5.10 -10.61 -0.44
C GLY A 135 5.79 -11.21 0.81
N GLY A 136 5.44 -10.71 2.00
CA GLY A 136 6.02 -11.03 3.29
C GLY A 136 5.31 -10.24 4.39
N ALA A 137 5.78 -10.33 5.63
CA ALA A 137 5.17 -9.56 6.71
C ALA A 137 5.65 -8.10 6.65
N LEU A 138 4.72 -7.15 6.55
CA LEU A 138 4.98 -5.71 6.66
C LEU A 138 4.78 -5.29 8.11
N SER A 139 5.64 -4.41 8.62
CA SER A 139 5.47 -3.75 9.92
C SER A 139 4.40 -2.66 9.84
N ASN A 140 3.81 -2.28 10.98
CA ASN A 140 2.73 -1.28 10.98
C ASN A 140 3.18 0.12 10.55
N ASP A 141 4.44 0.48 10.75
CA ASP A 141 4.97 1.74 10.22
C ASP A 141 4.92 1.77 8.69
N ARG A 142 5.19 0.65 8.01
CA ARG A 142 5.06 0.52 6.55
C ARG A 142 3.61 0.45 6.11
N LEU A 143 2.78 -0.32 6.80
CA LEU A 143 1.34 -0.39 6.52
C LEU A 143 0.70 1.00 6.61
N LEU A 144 1.03 1.77 7.65
CA LEU A 144 0.56 3.14 7.81
C LEU A 144 1.12 4.07 6.73
N ALA A 145 2.44 4.02 6.48
CA ALA A 145 3.12 4.91 5.55
C ALA A 145 2.69 4.72 4.07
N GLU A 146 2.33 3.51 3.67
CA GLU A 146 2.05 3.14 2.27
C GLU A 146 0.56 2.87 2.00
N TYR A 147 -0.18 2.37 2.99
CA TYR A 147 -1.58 1.94 2.83
C TYR A 147 -2.56 2.66 3.75
N GLY A 148 -2.08 3.40 4.76
CA GLY A 148 -2.92 4.23 5.62
C GLY A 148 -3.73 3.47 6.66
N PHE A 149 -3.26 2.29 7.09
CA PHE A 149 -3.87 1.50 8.15
C PHE A 149 -2.83 0.74 8.98
N ILE A 150 -3.25 0.18 10.11
CA ILE A 150 -2.45 -0.73 10.94
C ILE A 150 -3.13 -2.11 11.01
N ASP A 151 -2.33 -3.18 11.03
CA ASP A 151 -2.78 -4.54 11.33
C ASP A 151 -2.60 -4.81 12.83
N GLY A 152 -3.72 -4.92 13.55
CA GLY A 152 -3.74 -5.20 15.00
C GLY A 152 -3.63 -6.69 15.35
N SER A 153 -3.34 -7.57 14.38
CA SER A 153 -3.17 -9.00 14.65
C SER A 153 -1.88 -9.27 15.45
N PRO A 154 -1.86 -10.32 16.30
CA PRO A 154 -0.70 -10.61 17.14
C PRO A 154 0.65 -10.68 16.38
N PRO A 155 0.75 -11.32 15.19
CA PRO A 155 2.01 -11.36 14.45
C PRO A 155 2.49 -9.99 13.95
N ALA A 156 1.57 -9.07 13.63
CA ALA A 156 1.93 -7.71 13.23
C ALA A 156 2.46 -6.90 14.43
N LEU A 157 1.81 -7.04 15.60
CA LEU A 157 2.26 -6.39 16.84
C LEU A 157 3.63 -6.90 17.33
N GLU A 158 3.95 -8.18 17.11
CA GLU A 158 5.28 -8.73 17.40
C GLU A 158 6.38 -8.07 16.55
N LEU A 159 6.08 -7.78 15.28
CA LEU A 159 7.02 -7.04 14.41
C LEU A 159 7.23 -5.60 14.89
N ASP A 160 6.20 -4.95 15.38
CA ASP A 160 6.31 -3.59 15.92
C ASP A 160 7.23 -3.55 17.15
N VAL A 161 7.13 -4.51 18.06
CA VAL A 161 8.04 -4.61 19.22
C VAL A 161 9.49 -4.75 18.77
N LEU A 162 9.75 -5.57 17.74
CA LEU A 162 11.09 -5.73 17.16
C LEU A 162 11.60 -4.43 16.53
N MET A 163 10.73 -3.66 15.88
CA MET A 163 11.08 -2.37 15.28
C MET A 163 11.34 -1.28 16.31
N LEU A 164 10.50 -1.18 17.35
CA LEU A 164 10.71 -0.28 18.49
C LEU A 164 12.06 -0.54 19.16
N ALA A 165 12.39 -1.81 19.40
CA ALA A 165 13.66 -2.20 20.00
C ALA A 165 14.89 -1.84 19.14
N ARG A 166 14.71 -1.68 17.82
CA ARG A 166 15.78 -1.23 16.89
C ARG A 166 15.91 0.29 16.86
N ALA A 167 14.81 1.02 16.92
CA ALA A 167 14.82 2.48 16.87
C ALA A 167 15.32 3.15 18.17
N LEU A 168 15.26 2.44 19.30
CA LEU A 168 15.73 2.92 20.60
C LEU A 168 17.21 2.60 20.90
N ARG A 169 17.95 2.04 19.94
CA ARG A 169 19.40 1.77 20.04
C ARG A 169 20.18 2.82 19.28
#